data_AF-W2PPE2-F1
#
_entry.id   AF-W2PPE2-F1
#
_cell.length_a   1.000
_cell.length_b   1.000
_cell.length_c   1.000
_cell.angle_alpha   90.00
_cell.angle_beta   90.00
_cell.angle_gamma   90.00
#
_symmetry.space_group_name_H-M   'P 1'
#
loop_
_entity.id
_entity.type
_entity.pdbx_description
1 polymer ?
#
loop_
_entity_poly.entity_id
_entity_poly.type
_entity_poly.pdbx_seq_one_letter_code
_entity_poly.pdbx_strand_id
1 'polypeptide(L)'
;MDADDEELAELLPSLRVKRRMKNVLGELKDVESVSKALQGGDVNLLVRVWFDSLIAKKELYSTYLAPRAKIVTALSSSPAVSGC
;
A
#
# COMPACT_ATOMS: atom_id res chain seq x y z
N MET A 1 -27.85 35.44 -23.65
CA MET A 1 -26.69 34.69 -23.16
C MET A 1 -26.68 34.95 -21.68
N ASP A 2 -27.48 34.17 -20.95
CA ASP A 2 -27.64 34.35 -19.51
C ASP A 2 -26.29 34.12 -18.84
N ALA A 3 -25.88 35.11 -18.05
CA ALA A 3 -24.57 35.16 -17.42
C ALA A 3 -24.37 34.04 -16.38
N ASP A 4 -25.45 33.36 -15.99
CA ASP A 4 -25.47 32.26 -15.03
C ASP A 4 -24.89 30.94 -15.57
N ASP A 5 -24.81 30.75 -16.89
CA ASP A 5 -24.25 29.52 -17.48
C ASP A 5 -22.70 29.49 -17.47
N GLU A 6 -22.05 30.67 -17.46
CA GLU A 6 -20.58 30.78 -17.39
C GLU A 6 -20.08 30.57 -15.94
N GLU A 7 -20.82 31.05 -14.93
CA GLU A 7 -20.52 30.80 -13.51
C GLU A 7 -20.76 29.34 -13.13
N LEU A 8 -21.75 28.67 -13.74
CA LEU A 8 -22.00 27.25 -13.53
C LEU A 8 -20.93 26.35 -14.20
N ALA A 9 -20.27 26.85 -15.25
CA ALA A 9 -19.16 26.15 -15.91
C ALA A 9 -17.90 26.07 -15.01
N GLU A 10 -17.69 27.05 -14.12
CA GLU A 10 -16.62 27.01 -13.11
C GLU A 10 -16.90 25.99 -11.99
N LEU A 11 -18.18 25.72 -11.69
CA LEU A 11 -18.61 24.79 -10.64
C LEU A 11 -18.56 23.32 -11.08
N LEU A 12 -18.62 23.04 -12.38
CA LEU A 12 -18.58 21.67 -12.88
C LEU A 12 -17.13 21.26 -13.13
N PRO A 13 -16.59 20.24 -12.42
CA PRO A 13 -15.30 19.68 -12.79
C PRO A 13 -15.40 19.29 -14.26
N SER A 14 -14.51 19.84 -15.09
CA SER A 14 -14.53 19.62 -16.54
C SER A 14 -14.82 18.15 -16.84
N LEU A 15 -15.55 17.85 -17.91
CA LEU A 15 -15.95 16.47 -18.24
C LEU A 15 -14.78 15.46 -18.12
N ARG A 16 -13.57 15.92 -18.43
CA ARG A 16 -12.30 15.22 -18.23
C ARG A 16 -12.00 14.88 -16.77
N VAL A 17 -12.14 15.83 -15.84
CA VAL A 17 -11.97 15.62 -14.39
C VAL A 17 -12.99 14.65 -13.85
N LYS A 18 -14.27 14.75 -14.25
CA LYS A 18 -15.31 13.78 -13.84
C LYS A 18 -14.98 12.35 -14.29
N ARG A 19 -14.46 12.16 -15.50
CA ARG A 19 -14.01 10.84 -15.98
C ARG A 19 -12.81 10.32 -15.18
N ARG A 20 -11.83 11.18 -14.91
CA ARG A 20 -10.65 10.81 -14.11
C ARG A 20 -11.02 10.42 -12.68
N MET A 21 -11.92 11.14 -12.02
CA MET A 21 -12.42 10.77 -10.69
C MET A 21 -13.07 9.39 -10.67
N LYS A 22 -13.91 9.08 -11.66
CA LYS A 22 -14.54 7.75 -11.76
C LYS A 22 -13.53 6.64 -11.99
N ASN A 23 -12.51 6.88 -12.82
CA ASN A 23 -11.44 5.92 -13.05
C ASN A 23 -10.65 5.64 -11.77
N VAL A 24 -10.20 6.70 -11.10
CA VAL A 24 -9.46 6.61 -9.84
C VAL A 24 -10.28 5.88 -8.77
N LEU A 25 -11.59 6.13 -8.69
CA LEU A 25 -12.46 5.41 -7.76
C LEU A 25 -12.56 3.90 -8.07
N GLY A 26 -12.52 3.51 -9.34
CA GLY A 26 -12.43 2.12 -9.76
C GLY A 26 -11.10 1.49 -9.34
N GLU A 27 -9.99 2.15 -9.63
CA GLU A 27 -8.64 1.71 -9.24
C GLU A 27 -8.51 1.53 -7.72
N LEU A 28 -9.08 2.44 -6.93
CA LEU A 28 -9.10 2.33 -5.47
C LEU A 28 -9.88 1.10 -4.98
N LYS A 29 -11.01 0.77 -5.60
CA LYS A 29 -11.78 -0.44 -5.27
C LYS A 29 -11.02 -1.71 -5.60
N ASP A 30 -10.29 -1.72 -6.71
CA ASP A 30 -9.47 -2.88 -7.09
C ASP A 30 -8.31 -3.08 -6.10
N VAL A 31 -7.64 -2.00 -5.69
CA VAL A 31 -6.58 -2.04 -4.67
C VAL A 31 -7.15 -2.52 -3.32
N GLU A 32 -8.31 -2.03 -2.91
CA GLU A 32 -8.99 -2.48 -1.69
C GLU A 32 -9.35 -3.97 -1.75
N SER A 33 -9.87 -4.43 -2.89
CA SER A 33 -10.23 -5.83 -3.14
C SER A 33 -9.02 -6.75 -3.06
N VAL A 34 -7.92 -6.39 -3.73
CA VAL A 34 -6.66 -7.15 -3.68
C VAL A 34 -6.08 -7.15 -2.27
N SER A 35 -6.13 -6.03 -1.56
CA SER A 35 -5.68 -5.94 -0.17
C SER A 35 -6.51 -6.87 0.74
N LYS A 36 -7.83 -6.87 0.61
CA LYS A 36 -8.73 -7.78 1.34
C LYS A 36 -8.46 -9.24 0.99
N ALA A 37 -8.23 -9.55 -0.28
CA ALA A 37 -7.89 -10.91 -0.71
C ALA A 37 -6.55 -11.38 -0.11
N LEU A 38 -5.55 -10.50 -0.05
CA LEU A 38 -4.25 -10.79 0.55
C LEU A 38 -4.31 -10.92 2.08
N GLN A 39 -5.20 -10.15 2.72
CA GLN A 39 -5.52 -10.30 4.15
C GLN A 39 -6.35 -11.56 4.45
N GLY A 40 -6.97 -12.16 3.43
CA GLY A 40 -7.65 -13.44 3.52
C GLY A 40 -6.68 -14.56 3.91
N GLY A 41 -7.12 -15.44 4.82
CA GLY A 41 -6.27 -16.45 5.44
C GLY A 41 -5.55 -17.41 4.49
N ASP A 42 -6.08 -17.59 3.27
CA ASP A 42 -5.54 -18.51 2.26
C ASP A 42 -4.27 -17.99 1.58
N VAL A 43 -4.14 -16.67 1.36
CA VAL A 43 -2.94 -16.09 0.71
C VAL A 43 -1.79 -15.95 1.71
N ASN A 44 -2.12 -15.81 3.00
CA ASN A 44 -1.15 -15.72 4.08
C ASN A 44 -0.41 -17.03 4.35
N LEU A 45 -1.00 -18.20 4.07
CA LEU A 45 -0.34 -19.48 4.33
C LEU A 45 0.81 -19.74 3.36
N LEU A 46 0.61 -19.55 2.06
CA LEU A 46 1.63 -19.83 1.04
C LEU A 46 2.82 -18.88 1.16
N VAL A 47 2.56 -17.61 1.46
CA VAL A 47 3.59 -16.59 1.70
C VAL A 47 4.42 -16.95 2.93
N ARG A 48 3.77 -17.41 4.02
CA ARG A 48 4.48 -17.88 5.22
C ARG A 48 5.32 -19.12 4.94
N VAL A 49 4.80 -20.10 4.20
CA VAL A 49 5.57 -21.29 3.78
C VAL A 49 6.80 -20.89 2.96
N TRP A 50 6.66 -19.87 2.11
CA TRP A 50 7.78 -19.36 1.32
C TRP A 50 8.84 -18.66 2.20
N PHE A 51 8.42 -17.84 3.16
CA PHE A 51 9.33 -17.22 4.13
C PHE A 51 10.03 -18.25 5.01
N ASP A 52 9.32 -19.26 5.51
CA ASP A 52 9.90 -20.34 6.31
C ASP A 52 10.94 -21.13 5.50
N SER A 53 10.65 -21.40 4.22
CA SER A 53 11.59 -22.05 3.30
C SER A 53 12.84 -21.20 3.03
N LEU A 54 12.69 -19.87 2.98
CA LEU A 54 13.79 -18.94 2.78
C LEU A 54 14.68 -18.83 4.03
N ILE A 55 14.08 -18.83 5.22
CA ILE A 55 14.80 -18.86 6.51
C ILE A 55 15.56 -20.19 6.66
N ALA A 56 14.95 -21.32 6.28
CA ALA A 56 15.61 -22.63 6.33
C ALA A 56 16.88 -22.70 5.46
N LYS A 57 16.88 -22.00 4.31
CA LYS A 57 18.06 -21.87 3.45
C LYS A 57 19.12 -20.91 4.00
N LYS A 58 18.69 -19.88 4.73
CA LYS A 58 19.59 -18.87 5.28
C LYS A 58 19.01 -18.27 6.56
N GLU A 59 19.54 -18.73 7.68
CA GLU A 59 19.07 -18.38 9.02
C GLU A 59 19.09 -16.86 9.29
N LEU A 60 19.99 -16.11 8.65
CA LEU A 60 20.08 -14.64 8.76
C LEU A 60 18.79 -13.90 8.41
N TYR A 61 17.90 -14.49 7.62
CA TYR A 61 16.61 -13.88 7.30
C TYR A 61 15.58 -13.98 8.43
N SER A 62 15.79 -14.83 9.43
CA SER A 62 14.90 -14.95 10.59
C SER A 62 14.73 -13.63 11.33
N THR A 63 15.78 -12.81 11.41
CA THR A 63 15.75 -11.47 12.05
C THR A 63 14.74 -10.52 11.40
N TYR A 64 14.38 -10.73 10.13
CA TYR A 64 13.53 -9.85 9.34
C TYR A 64 12.18 -10.46 8.95
N LEU A 65 12.15 -11.79 8.73
CA LEU A 65 10.99 -12.50 8.16
C LEU A 65 10.29 -13.43 9.15
N ALA A 66 10.88 -13.70 10.32
CA ALA A 66 10.21 -14.54 11.31
C ALA A 66 8.89 -13.91 11.76
N PRO A 67 7.90 -14.70 12.21
CA PRO A 67 6.62 -14.19 12.71
C PRO A 67 6.73 -13.15 13.84
N ARG A 68 7.87 -13.11 14.54
CA ARG A 68 8.18 -12.18 15.64
C ARG A 68 9.29 -11.18 15.29
N ALA A 69 9.68 -11.10 14.02
CA ALA A 69 10.70 -10.16 13.58
C ALA A 69 10.22 -8.72 13.82
N LYS A 70 11.13 -7.87 14.32
CA LYS A 70 10.85 -6.45 14.51
C LYS A 70 10.72 -5.80 13.12
N ILE A 71 9.62 -5.10 12.87
CA ILE A 71 9.44 -4.33 11.63
C ILE A 71 10.47 -3.18 11.65
N VAL A 72 11.54 -3.31 10.86
CA VAL A 72 12.53 -2.26 10.69
C VAL A 72 12.03 -1.31 9.61
N THR A 73 11.44 -0.19 10.02
CA THR A 73 11.16 0.92 9.11
C THR A 73 12.46 1.65 8.80
N ALA A 74 12.75 1.91 7.52
CA ALA A 74 13.99 2.52 7.03
C ALA A 74 14.33 3.91 7.64
N LEU A 75 13.42 4.51 8.40
CA LEU A 75 13.61 5.80 9.08
C LEU A 75 14.54 5.73 10.32
N SER A 76 14.86 4.54 10.84
CA SER A 76 15.57 4.42 12.13
C SER A 76 17.07 4.11 12.04
N SER A 77 17.69 4.07 10.86
CA SER A 77 19.14 3.85 10.77
C SER A 77 19.92 5.16 10.92
N SER A 78 19.90 5.76 12.11
CA SER A 78 20.96 6.68 12.55
C SER A 78 21.76 5.98 13.65
N PRO A 79 23.08 5.75 13.48
CA PRO A 79 23.88 5.20 14.55
C PRO A 79 24.17 6.33 15.53
N ALA A 80 23.49 6.31 16.68
CA ALA A 80 23.98 7.06 17.82
C ALA A 80 25.32 6.45 18.24
N VAL A 81 26.40 7.20 18.02
CA VAL A 81 27.73 6.89 18.53
C VAL A 81 27.64 6.79 20.06
N SER A 82 27.83 5.59 20.61
CA SER A 82 27.87 5.38 22.05
C SER A 82 29.28 5.75 22.54
N GLY A 83 29.43 6.99 22.98
CA GLY A 83 30.56 7.41 23.82
C GLY A 83 30.13 7.36 25.28
N CYS A 84 30.73 6.43 26.03
CA CYS A 84 31.18 6.55 27.43
C CYS A 84 31.96 5.28 27.78
#